data_AF-K0VJW9-F1
#
_entry.id   AF-K0VJW9-F1
#
_cell.length_a   1.000
_cell.length_b   1.000
_cell.length_c   1.000
_cell.angle_alpha   90.00
_cell.angle_beta   90.00
_cell.angle_gamma   90.00
#
_symmetry.space_group_name_H-M   'P 1'
#
loop_
_entity.id
_entity.type
_entity.pdbx_description
1 polymer ?
#
loop_
_entity_poly.entity_id
_entity_poly.type
_entity_poly.pdbx_seq_one_letter_code
_entity_poly.pdbx_strand_id
1 'polypeptide(L)'
;MPLFIITGCYSATAAKGMIADPSDREAAARAIMEAAGGKQHSFYVTTGETDWMIVAEFPDGVDLIPALLVVGASGAVTNIK
;
A
#
# COMPACT_ATOMS: atom_id res chain seq x y z
N MET A 1 -19.71 0.88 -0.63
CA MET A 1 -18.41 1.56 -0.50
C MET A 1 -17.68 1.42 -1.82
N PRO A 2 -17.15 2.50 -2.40
CA PRO A 2 -16.36 2.43 -3.63
C PRO A 2 -15.12 1.54 -3.46
N LEU A 3 -14.71 0.91 -4.56
CA LEU A 3 -13.44 0.20 -4.66
C LEU A 3 -12.38 1.14 -5.22
N PHE A 4 -11.23 1.16 -4.57
CA PHE A 4 -10.04 1.88 -4.99
C PHE A 4 -8.95 0.89 -5.38
N ILE A 5 -8.28 1.22 -6.47
CA ILE A 5 -7.05 0.56 -6.90
C ILE A 5 -5.92 1.47 -6.46
N ILE A 6 -5.06 0.95 -5.59
CA ILE A 6 -3.91 1.68 -5.07
C ILE A 6 -2.66 1.00 -5.60
N THR A 7 -1.71 1.77 -6.11
CA THR A 7 -0.47 1.23 -6.67
C THR A 7 0.73 1.96 -6.11
N GLY A 8 1.91 1.34 -6.13
CA GLY A 8 3.15 2.01 -5.77
C GLY A 8 4.39 1.16 -5.97
N CYS A 9 5.54 1.75 -5.66
CA CYS A 9 6.85 1.11 -5.71
C CYS A 9 7.43 1.00 -4.31
N TYR A 10 8.33 0.05 -4.09
CA TYR A 10 9.16 0.02 -2.88
C TYR A 10 10.28 1.05 -3.00
N SER A 11 10.61 1.71 -1.89
CA SER A 11 11.85 2.48 -1.84
C SER A 11 13.07 1.56 -1.88
N ALA A 12 14.22 2.08 -2.29
CA ALA A 12 15.47 1.30 -2.29
C ALA A 12 15.82 0.77 -0.88
N THR A 13 15.48 1.53 0.17
CA THR A 13 15.67 1.12 1.57
C THR A 13 14.75 -0.05 1.92
N ALA A 14 13.46 0.03 1.58
CA ALA A 14 12.51 -1.05 1.83
C ALA A 14 12.87 -2.33 1.05
N ALA A 15 13.33 -2.18 -0.19
CA ALA A 15 13.80 -3.31 -1.00
C ALA A 15 15.00 -4.01 -0.34
N LYS A 16 16.02 -3.25 0.11
CA LYS A 16 17.17 -3.80 0.83
C LYS A 16 16.77 -4.50 2.12
N GLY A 17 15.91 -3.86 2.92
CA GLY A 17 15.41 -4.43 4.17
C GLY A 17 14.74 -5.78 3.94
N MET A 18 13.90 -5.87 2.91
CA MET A 18 13.16 -7.09 2.58
C MET A 18 14.01 -8.21 1.97
N ILE A 19 15.13 -7.88 1.34
CA ILE A 19 16.12 -8.89 0.91
C ILE A 19 16.84 -9.46 2.13
N ALA A 20 17.16 -8.62 3.12
CA ALA A 20 17.87 -9.04 4.33
C ALA A 20 16.97 -9.80 5.31
N ASP A 21 15.73 -9.35 5.50
CA ASP A 21 14.74 -9.92 6.40
C ASP A 21 13.35 -9.89 5.75
N PRO A 22 12.90 -11.00 5.14
CA PRO A 22 11.62 -11.06 4.47
C PRO A 22 10.44 -10.92 5.44
N SER A 23 9.48 -10.05 5.12
CA SER A 23 8.23 -9.89 5.86
C SER A 23 6.99 -10.05 4.98
N ASP A 24 5.86 -10.39 5.61
CA ASP A 24 4.55 -10.38 4.94
C ASP A 24 4.07 -8.94 4.73
N ARG A 25 4.25 -8.44 3.51
CA ARG A 25 3.87 -7.08 3.13
C ARG A 25 2.37 -6.92 2.92
N GLU A 26 1.67 -8.00 2.57
CA GLU A 26 0.21 -7.96 2.43
C GLU A 26 -0.43 -7.71 3.80
N ALA A 27 0.03 -8.44 4.82
CA ALA A 27 -0.43 -8.25 6.19
C ALA A 27 -0.12 -6.84 6.72
N ALA A 28 1.08 -6.32 6.44
CA ALA A 28 1.46 -4.96 6.81
C ALA A 28 0.57 -3.90 6.13
N ALA A 29 0.32 -4.04 4.82
CA ALA A 29 -0.57 -3.15 4.09
C ALA A 29 -2.01 -3.20 4.61
N ARG A 30 -2.52 -4.42 4.89
CA ARG A 30 -3.87 -4.65 5.43
C ARG A 30 -4.06 -3.92 6.76
N ALA A 31 -3.10 -4.05 7.67
CA ALA A 31 -3.16 -3.38 8.97
C ALA A 31 -3.26 -1.85 8.83
N ILE A 32 -2.56 -1.26 7.86
CA ILE A 32 -2.62 0.18 7.59
C ILE A 32 -3.98 0.58 7.01
N MET A 33 -4.47 -0.15 6.01
CA MET A 33 -5.76 0.14 5.37
C MET A 33 -6.92 0.04 6.37
N GLU A 34 -6.91 -0.99 7.21
CA GLU A 34 -7.93 -1.20 8.24
C GLU A 34 -7.85 -0.17 9.37
N ALA A 35 -6.64 0.24 9.77
CA ALA A 35 -6.46 1.33 10.73
C ALA A 35 -6.98 2.68 10.19
N ALA A 36 -6.98 2.87 8.87
CA ALA A 36 -7.55 4.03 8.20
C ALA A 36 -9.07 3.91 7.93
N GLY A 37 -9.73 2.86 8.44
CA GLY A 37 -11.17 2.64 8.26
C GLY A 37 -11.56 2.02 6.92
N GLY A 38 -10.58 1.57 6.13
CA GLY A 38 -10.80 0.84 4.88
C GLY A 38 -10.81 -0.68 5.08
N LYS A 39 -11.02 -1.40 3.98
CA LYS A 39 -10.92 -2.86 3.92
C LYS A 39 -10.08 -3.28 2.73
N GLN A 40 -8.98 -4.00 2.97
CA GLN A 40 -8.17 -4.57 1.91
C GLN A 40 -8.76 -5.90 1.42
N HIS A 41 -9.13 -5.97 0.14
CA HIS A 41 -9.62 -7.20 -0.48
C HIS A 41 -8.50 -8.08 -1.02
N SER A 42 -7.52 -7.45 -1.66
CA SER A 42 -6.44 -8.18 -2.33
C SER A 42 -5.18 -7.35 -2.42
N PHE A 43 -4.04 -8.05 -2.41
CA PHE A 43 -2.71 -7.51 -2.63
C PHE A 43 -2.03 -8.31 -3.75
N TYR A 44 -1.42 -7.62 -4.70
CA TYR A 44 -0.70 -8.23 -5.81
C TYR A 44 0.69 -7.61 -5.91
N VAL A 45 1.69 -8.47 -6.18
CA VAL A 45 3.01 -8.03 -6.61
C VAL A 45 2.99 -7.98 -8.14
N THR A 46 3.51 -6.90 -8.71
CA THR A 46 3.47 -6.63 -10.15
C THR A 46 4.88 -6.48 -10.73
N THR A 47 5.05 -6.83 -12.00
CA THR A 47 6.33 -6.70 -12.73
C THR A 47 6.26 -5.58 -13.77
N GLY A 48 5.45 -4.54 -13.51
CA GLY A 48 5.11 -3.47 -14.44
C GLY A 48 5.69 -2.12 -14.00
N GLU A 49 4.95 -1.03 -14.29
CA GLU A 49 5.33 0.33 -13.86
C GLU A 49 5.40 0.48 -12.34
N THR A 50 4.58 -0.30 -11.62
CA THR A 50 4.56 -0.35 -10.15
C THR A 50 4.96 -1.75 -9.68
N ASP A 51 5.46 -1.83 -8.44
CA ASP A 51 5.91 -3.09 -7.83
C ASP A 51 4.76 -3.85 -7.16
N TRP A 52 3.68 -3.14 -6.81
CA TRP A 52 2.52 -3.73 -6.16
C TRP A 52 1.22 -2.98 -6.49
N MET A 53 0.11 -3.68 -6.24
CA MET A 53 -1.26 -3.17 -6.37
C MET A 53 -2.13 -3.71 -5.23
N ILE A 54 -2.98 -2.84 -4.68
CA ILE A 54 -4.00 -3.17 -3.68
C ILE A 54 -5.39 -2.85 -4.25
N VAL A 55 -6.35 -3.71 -3.96
CA VAL A 55 -7.78 -3.40 -4.11
C VAL A 55 -8.38 -3.24 -2.72
N ALA A 56 -8.93 -2.06 -2.43
CA ALA A 56 -9.50 -1.76 -1.12
C ALA A 56 -10.85 -1.03 -1.22
N GLU A 57 -11.71 -1.23 -0.22
CA GLU A 57 -12.91 -0.42 0.00
C GLU A 57 -12.63 0.68 1.02
N PHE A 58 -13.10 1.89 0.73
CA PHE A 58 -13.17 3.01 1.67
C PHE A 58 -14.56 3.68 1.57
N PRO A 59 -15.01 4.45 2.58
CA PRO A 59 -16.29 5.14 2.52
C PRO A 59 -16.35 6.15 1.37
N ASP A 60 -15.29 6.95 1.20
CA ASP A 60 -15.06 7.83 0.06
C ASP A 60 -13.56 8.06 -0.23
N GLY A 61 -13.25 8.91 -1.21
CA GLY A 61 -11.86 9.24 -1.57
C GLY A 61 -11.17 10.21 -0.60
N VAL A 62 -11.92 10.96 0.20
CA VAL A 62 -11.40 11.86 1.24
C VAL A 62 -10.80 11.04 2.38
N ASP A 63 -11.32 9.84 2.65
CA ASP A 63 -10.76 8.93 3.65
C ASP A 63 -9.50 8.20 3.16
N LEU A 64 -9.41 7.87 1.86
CA LEU A 64 -8.26 7.18 1.28
C LEU A 64 -7.01 8.07 1.18
N ILE A 65 -7.15 9.31 0.69
CA ILE A 65 -6.01 10.19 0.40
C ILE A 65 -5.10 10.41 1.63
N PRO A 66 -5.59 10.72 2.83
CA PRO A 66 -4.76 10.85 4.03
C PRO A 66 -3.99 9.56 4.37
N ALA A 67 -4.61 8.40 4.20
CA ALA A 67 -3.93 7.12 4.42
C ALA A 67 -2.73 6.96 3.47
N LEU A 68 -2.92 7.29 2.18
CA LEU A 68 -1.85 7.26 1.18
C LEU A 68 -0.73 8.26 1.49
N LEU A 69 -1.06 9.44 2.02
CA LEU A 69 -0.06 10.43 2.44
C LEU A 69 0.77 9.94 3.63
N VAL A 70 0.15 9.33 4.64
CA VAL A 70 0.86 8.75 5.78
C VAL A 70 1.78 7.62 5.33
N VAL A 71 1.29 6.75 4.44
CA VAL A 71 2.07 5.66 3.86
C VAL A 71 3.26 6.21 3.05
N GLY A 72 3.04 7.21 2.20
CA GLY A 72 4.12 7.86 1.44
C GLY A 72 5.15 8.53 2.34
N ALA A 73 4.72 9.16 3.44
CA ALA A 73 5.61 9.81 4.40
C ALA A 73 6.50 8.83 5.19
N SER A 74 6.16 7.53 5.23
CA SER A 74 6.98 6.50 5.89
C SER A 74 8.35 6.30 5.22
N GLY A 75 8.50 6.70 3.95
CA GLY A 75 9.71 6.43 3.16
C GLY A 75 9.90 4.96 2.76
N ALA A 76 8.97 4.06 3.12
CA ALA A 76 9.01 2.66 2.72
C ALA A 76 8.61 2.46 1.25
N VAL A 77 7.86 3.40 0.68
CA VAL A 77 7.23 3.31 -0.62
C VAL A 77 7.28 4.63 -1.37
N THR A 78 7.22 4.57 -2.69
CA THR A 78 7.29 5.72 -3.61
C THR A 78 6.24 5.58 -4.70
N ASN A 79 5.98 6.68 -5.44
CA ASN A 79 5.05 6.70 -6.58
C ASN A 79 3.65 6.15 -6.28
N ILE A 80 3.14 6.42 -5.07
CA ILE A 80 1.80 5.99 -4.68
C ILE A 80 0.73 6.74 -5.46
N LYS A 81 -0.25 6.00 -5.99
CA LYS A 81 -1.42 6.50 -6.72
C LYS A 81 -2.66 5.75 -6.28
#